data_AF-A0A1D3L117-F1
#
_entry.id   AF-A0A1D3L117-F1
#
_cell.length_a   1.000
_cell.length_b   1.000
_cell.length_c   1.000
_cell.angle_alpha   90.00
_cell.angle_beta   90.00
_cell.angle_gamma   90.00
#
_symmetry.space_group_name_H-M   'P 1'
#
loop_
_entity.id
_entity.type
_entity.pdbx_description
1 polymer ?
#
loop_
_entity_poly.entity_id
_entity_poly.type
_entity_poly.pdbx_seq_one_letter_code
_entity_poly.pdbx_strand_id
1 'polypeptide(L)'
;MRTVKEINQKIKDGDAVVVTAAEMTQIVRENGAGEAARDVDVVTTGTFGAMCSSGAFLNFGHSDPPIKMSKTYLNGVEAYSGLAAVDAYIGATQPNRNPEIGLDYGGSHIIEDLIRGKEIEFVAEAYGTDCYPLTEVKTSLTLDKLNQAIMVNPRNSYQNYAAATNSTDETIYTYMGTLLPKMGNVSYSSAGELSPLLNDPYFETIGLGSRIFLCGAEGYIIGEGTQHETDVERENGVPTGGAGTLMLKGDMKQMDAEYVRGASMPKYGPTLYVGVGIPIPILNEDIAQRTGISNEEIVCNVVDYGVPRRSRPTILKTNYMELQTGKIELNGREVPTSPLSSLKKARKIAGELKTWIDNGEFFLTEPISRLQSEGSTVRPLEIKKPSILVKNVRTKPVITALPTDDVEDVAGKLVKNNINHLPVVDGEGKLRGIVTSWDIANAVAKGKKKLADVMTRKVVIAREDESVDVVARRLNKHEISGLPIIDKDNKVKGMITAEDISMLICNGQRRGKNGGSL
;
A
#
# COMPACT_ATOMS: atom_id res chain seq x y z
N MET A 1 18.09 33.10 -14.39
CA MET A 1 17.84 31.85 -13.64
C MET A 1 19.18 31.33 -13.17
N ARG A 2 19.26 30.92 -11.91
CA ARG A 2 20.45 30.26 -11.35
C ARG A 2 20.57 28.86 -11.95
N THR A 3 21.78 28.34 -12.09
CA THR A 3 22.04 26.99 -12.62
C THR A 3 22.56 26.06 -11.53
N VAL A 4 22.40 24.74 -11.73
CA VAL A 4 22.96 23.73 -10.81
C VAL A 4 24.49 23.82 -10.76
N LYS A 5 25.14 24.19 -11.87
CA LYS A 5 26.59 24.41 -11.91
C LYS A 5 27.03 25.55 -11.01
N GLU A 6 26.32 26.67 -11.00
CA GLU A 6 26.60 27.81 -10.11
C GLU A 6 26.39 27.44 -8.63
N ILE A 7 25.30 26.72 -8.32
CA ILE A 7 25.03 26.23 -6.96
C ILE A 7 26.15 25.30 -6.49
N ASN A 8 26.56 24.34 -7.34
CA ASN A 8 27.67 23.44 -7.02
C ASN A 8 29.00 24.17 -6.84
N GLN A 9 29.20 25.31 -7.52
CA GLN A 9 30.37 26.14 -7.28
C GLN A 9 30.31 26.77 -5.87
N LYS A 10 29.16 27.35 -5.48
CA LYS A 10 28.95 27.86 -4.11
C LYS A 10 29.13 26.77 -3.05
N ILE A 11 28.68 25.54 -3.31
CA ILE A 11 28.90 24.39 -2.39
C ILE A 11 30.40 24.13 -2.20
N LYS A 12 31.18 24.15 -3.29
CA LYS A 12 32.65 23.97 -3.19
C LYS A 12 33.33 25.09 -2.44
N ASP A 13 32.84 26.32 -2.60
CA ASP A 13 33.41 27.51 -2.00
C ASP A 13 32.97 27.69 -0.53
N GLY A 14 31.96 26.93 -0.07
CA GLY A 14 31.40 27.03 1.29
C GLY A 14 30.40 28.18 1.46
N ASP A 15 29.91 28.75 0.35
CA ASP A 15 29.03 29.93 0.31
C ASP A 15 27.57 29.60 0.01
N ALA A 16 27.23 28.32 -0.13
CA ALA A 16 25.86 27.88 -0.43
C ALA A 16 24.95 28.04 0.79
N VAL A 17 23.76 28.59 0.58
CA VAL A 17 22.69 28.66 1.58
C VAL A 17 21.78 27.46 1.39
N VAL A 18 21.91 26.50 2.30
CA VAL A 18 21.11 25.27 2.32
C VAL A 18 20.11 25.33 3.46
N VAL A 19 18.84 25.06 3.16
CA VAL A 19 17.76 25.01 4.16
C VAL A 19 16.98 23.72 4.00
N THR A 20 16.30 23.27 5.04
CA THR A 20 15.34 22.16 4.95
C THR A 20 14.00 22.67 4.42
N ALA A 21 13.16 21.79 3.86
CA ALA A 21 11.83 22.19 3.40
C ALA A 21 10.96 22.82 4.51
N ALA A 22 11.10 22.36 5.77
CA ALA A 22 10.40 22.98 6.90
C ALA A 22 10.88 24.41 7.20
N GLU A 23 12.19 24.69 7.05
CA GLU A 23 12.73 26.05 7.14
C GLU A 23 12.24 26.91 5.96
N MET A 24 12.23 26.34 4.75
CA MET A 24 11.79 27.02 3.53
C MET A 24 10.33 27.48 3.61
N THR A 25 9.42 26.66 4.15
CA THR A 25 8.02 27.05 4.39
C THR A 25 7.91 28.33 5.21
N GLN A 26 8.76 28.52 6.24
CA GLN A 26 8.74 29.74 7.05
C GLN A 26 9.36 30.92 6.30
N ILE A 27 10.49 30.71 5.61
CA ILE A 27 11.17 31.76 4.83
C ILE A 27 10.22 32.32 3.76
N VAL A 28 9.52 31.46 3.01
CA VAL A 28 8.56 31.91 1.98
C VAL A 28 7.38 32.62 2.61
N ARG A 29 6.90 32.19 3.79
CA ARG A 29 5.81 32.86 4.50
C ARG A 29 6.20 34.25 5.00
N GLU A 30 7.41 34.42 5.50
CA GLU A 30 7.90 35.68 6.09
C GLU A 30 8.38 36.67 5.03
N ASN A 31 9.13 36.20 4.03
CA ASN A 31 9.86 37.05 3.09
C ASN A 31 9.32 36.97 1.65
N GLY A 32 8.46 35.99 1.34
CA GLY A 32 7.95 35.73 0.01
C GLY A 32 8.92 34.92 -0.87
N ALA A 33 8.38 34.27 -1.91
CA ALA A 33 9.13 33.37 -2.78
C ALA A 33 10.25 34.07 -3.58
N GLY A 34 10.03 35.31 -4.03
CA GLY A 34 11.02 36.05 -4.79
C GLY A 34 12.28 36.40 -4.00
N GLU A 35 12.15 36.69 -2.70
CA GLU A 35 13.31 36.88 -1.82
C GLU A 35 13.98 35.55 -1.49
N ALA A 36 13.19 34.54 -1.12
CA ALA A 36 13.69 33.19 -0.87
C ALA A 36 14.50 32.63 -2.06
N ALA A 37 14.06 32.89 -3.31
CA ALA A 37 14.76 32.47 -4.52
C ALA A 37 16.11 33.16 -4.75
N ARG A 38 16.32 34.35 -4.17
CA ARG A 38 17.61 35.04 -4.22
C ARG A 38 18.56 34.51 -3.16
N ASP A 39 18.05 34.23 -1.97
CA ASP A 39 18.88 33.98 -0.79
C ASP A 39 19.17 32.49 -0.56
N VAL A 40 18.24 31.60 -0.91
CA VAL A 40 18.39 30.15 -0.75
C VAL A 40 18.92 29.52 -2.03
N ASP A 41 19.92 28.65 -1.92
CA ASP A 41 20.44 27.89 -3.07
C ASP A 41 19.83 26.50 -3.17
N VAL A 42 19.61 25.83 -2.04
CA VAL A 42 19.16 24.44 -1.99
C VAL A 42 18.15 24.23 -0.87
N VAL A 43 17.06 23.53 -1.19
CA VAL A 43 16.10 23.02 -0.20
C VAL A 43 16.25 21.51 -0.07
N THR A 44 16.58 21.01 1.13
CA THR A 44 16.65 19.58 1.40
C THR A 44 15.32 19.03 1.90
N THR A 45 14.90 17.93 1.28
CA THR A 45 13.67 17.22 1.61
C THR A 45 13.98 15.85 2.23
N GLY A 46 13.00 15.23 2.86
CA GLY A 46 13.18 13.94 3.53
C GLY A 46 11.86 13.21 3.74
N THR A 47 11.90 11.90 3.55
CA THR A 47 10.79 11.00 3.90
C THR A 47 11.31 9.69 4.46
N PHE A 48 10.58 9.12 5.41
CA PHE A 48 10.83 7.80 5.95
C PHE A 48 9.48 7.13 6.19
N GLY A 49 9.08 6.25 5.29
CA GLY A 49 7.76 5.63 5.32
C GLY A 49 7.78 4.22 4.75
N ALA A 50 6.67 3.51 4.91
CA ALA A 50 6.50 2.17 4.39
C ALA A 50 6.49 2.20 2.84
N MET A 51 7.55 1.70 2.23
CA MET A 51 7.74 1.60 0.78
C MET A 51 7.89 0.12 0.40
N CYS A 52 6.76 -0.58 0.39
CA CYS A 52 6.72 -2.02 0.15
C CYS A 52 7.27 -2.43 -1.24
N SER A 53 7.21 -1.54 -2.23
CA SER A 53 7.79 -1.74 -3.57
C SER A 53 9.29 -1.46 -3.61
N SER A 54 10.01 -2.15 -2.74
CA SER A 54 11.48 -2.14 -2.63
C SER A 54 12.04 -3.55 -2.71
N GLY A 55 13.32 -3.66 -3.06
CA GLY A 55 14.01 -4.95 -3.17
C GLY A 55 15.44 -4.79 -3.63
N ALA A 56 16.15 -5.90 -3.79
CA ALA A 56 17.56 -5.88 -4.13
C ALA A 56 17.98 -7.03 -5.04
N PHE A 57 18.86 -6.73 -5.99
CA PHE A 57 19.64 -7.72 -6.72
C PHE A 57 20.85 -8.13 -5.89
N LEU A 58 21.01 -9.43 -5.70
CA LEU A 58 22.10 -10.03 -4.94
C LEU A 58 22.88 -10.96 -5.87
N ASN A 59 24.20 -10.82 -5.88
CA ASN A 59 25.10 -11.74 -6.56
C ASN A 59 25.93 -12.50 -5.50
N PHE A 60 25.75 -13.82 -5.47
CA PHE A 60 26.33 -14.68 -4.44
C PHE A 60 27.74 -15.20 -4.77
N GLY A 61 28.18 -15.02 -6.03
CA GLY A 61 29.37 -15.69 -6.54
C GLY A 61 29.16 -17.18 -6.78
N HIS A 62 30.05 -17.79 -7.57
CA HIS A 62 30.03 -19.23 -7.81
C HIS A 62 30.63 -20.01 -6.64
N SER A 63 29.97 -21.11 -6.30
CA SER A 63 30.54 -22.21 -5.52
C SER A 63 31.57 -22.99 -6.35
N ASP A 64 32.30 -23.88 -5.69
CA ASP A 64 33.11 -24.91 -6.34
C ASP A 64 32.72 -26.29 -5.78
N PRO A 65 32.13 -27.20 -6.57
CA PRO A 65 31.79 -27.06 -8.00
C PRO A 65 30.72 -25.97 -8.28
N PRO A 66 30.66 -25.41 -9.50
CA PRO A 66 29.76 -24.30 -9.80
C PRO A 66 28.28 -24.72 -9.83
N ILE A 67 27.42 -23.79 -9.42
CA ILE A 67 25.96 -23.95 -9.38
C ILE A 67 25.25 -22.97 -10.32
N LYS A 68 24.12 -23.40 -10.90
CA LYS A 68 23.15 -22.56 -11.60
C LYS A 68 21.84 -22.54 -10.83
N MET A 69 21.71 -21.57 -9.94
CA MET A 69 20.63 -21.45 -8.98
C MET A 69 19.28 -21.29 -9.70
N SER A 70 18.36 -22.20 -9.42
CA SER A 70 16.99 -22.18 -9.92
C SER A 70 15.98 -21.72 -8.87
N LYS A 71 16.31 -21.94 -7.59
CA LYS A 71 15.59 -21.39 -6.43
C LYS A 71 16.60 -21.02 -5.35
N THR A 72 16.35 -19.92 -4.66
CA THR A 72 17.21 -19.44 -3.58
C THR A 72 16.38 -18.98 -2.40
N TYR A 73 16.87 -19.24 -1.19
CA TYR A 73 16.23 -18.89 0.06
C TYR A 73 17.23 -18.25 1.02
N LEU A 74 16.82 -17.14 1.66
CA LEU A 74 17.56 -16.39 2.66
C LEU A 74 16.77 -16.42 3.98
N ASN A 75 17.27 -17.10 5.01
CA ASN A 75 16.50 -17.45 6.23
C ASN A 75 15.08 -17.98 5.92
N GLY A 76 14.93 -18.80 4.88
CA GLY A 76 13.63 -19.34 4.45
C GLY A 76 12.74 -18.37 3.66
N VAL A 77 13.18 -17.14 3.37
CA VAL A 77 12.51 -16.21 2.47
C VAL A 77 13.03 -16.42 1.05
N GLU A 78 12.12 -16.64 0.09
CA GLU A 78 12.49 -16.86 -1.31
C GLU A 78 13.10 -15.60 -1.95
N ALA A 79 14.28 -15.72 -2.53
CA ALA A 79 14.81 -14.74 -3.48
C ALA A 79 14.60 -15.30 -4.89
N TYR A 80 14.08 -14.45 -5.79
CA TYR A 80 13.72 -14.81 -7.16
C TYR A 80 14.98 -15.02 -8.00
N SER A 81 15.34 -16.29 -8.21
CA SER A 81 16.43 -16.71 -9.11
C SER A 81 15.99 -16.64 -10.59
N GLY A 82 16.81 -17.19 -11.49
CA GLY A 82 16.49 -17.24 -12.92
C GLY A 82 16.90 -16.00 -13.71
N LEU A 83 17.64 -15.07 -13.08
CA LEU A 83 18.26 -13.92 -13.73
C LEU A 83 19.56 -14.32 -14.45
N ALA A 84 20.39 -15.08 -13.74
CA ALA A 84 21.63 -15.69 -14.23
C ALA A 84 21.98 -16.87 -13.30
N ALA A 85 23.24 -17.33 -13.29
CA ALA A 85 23.61 -18.54 -12.55
C ALA A 85 23.64 -18.37 -11.03
N VAL A 86 24.03 -17.19 -10.53
CA VAL A 86 24.24 -16.94 -9.08
C VAL A 86 23.64 -15.60 -8.64
N ASP A 87 22.63 -15.16 -9.38
CA ASP A 87 21.94 -13.88 -9.19
C ASP A 87 20.49 -14.13 -8.79
N ALA A 88 20.03 -13.40 -7.78
CA ALA A 88 18.63 -13.41 -7.37
C ALA A 88 18.14 -12.00 -7.02
N TYR A 89 16.84 -11.78 -7.13
CA TYR A 89 16.18 -10.58 -6.64
C TYR A 89 15.37 -10.89 -5.38
N ILE A 90 15.62 -10.20 -4.27
CA ILE A 90 14.80 -10.31 -3.06
C ILE A 90 13.80 -9.14 -3.00
N GLY A 91 12.51 -9.45 -3.00
CA GLY A 91 11.44 -8.45 -2.86
C GLY A 91 11.09 -8.23 -1.39
N ALA A 92 10.94 -6.97 -0.98
CA ALA A 92 10.66 -6.61 0.42
C ALA A 92 9.37 -7.24 0.99
N THR A 93 8.36 -7.48 0.14
CA THR A 93 7.09 -8.07 0.56
C THR A 93 7.07 -9.60 0.52
N GLN A 94 8.18 -10.26 0.18
CA GLN A 94 8.21 -11.72 0.12
C GLN A 94 8.05 -12.30 1.54
N PRO A 95 7.03 -13.13 1.81
CA PRO A 95 6.87 -13.76 3.12
C PRO A 95 7.87 -14.91 3.33
N ASN A 96 8.03 -15.32 4.58
CA ASN A 96 8.77 -16.55 4.89
C ASN A 96 7.98 -17.79 4.45
N ARG A 97 8.68 -18.80 3.93
CA ARG A 97 8.07 -20.07 3.53
C ARG A 97 7.63 -20.94 4.71
N ASN A 98 8.24 -20.77 5.89
CA ASN A 98 7.84 -21.48 7.09
C ASN A 98 6.47 -20.95 7.56
N PRO A 99 5.40 -21.77 7.60
CA PRO A 99 4.07 -21.34 8.01
C PRO A 99 3.99 -20.78 9.43
N GLU A 100 4.87 -21.21 10.33
CA GLU A 100 4.93 -20.74 11.72
C GLU A 100 5.49 -19.31 11.83
N ILE A 101 6.32 -18.90 10.86
CA ILE A 101 6.86 -17.54 10.75
C ILE A 101 5.97 -16.69 9.85
N GLY A 102 5.62 -17.23 8.68
CA GLY A 102 4.68 -16.67 7.71
C GLY A 102 4.94 -15.20 7.37
N LEU A 103 4.08 -14.33 7.89
CA LEU A 103 4.07 -12.90 7.60
C LEU A 103 4.92 -12.06 8.58
N ASP A 104 5.40 -12.64 9.67
CA ASP A 104 6.10 -11.93 10.75
C ASP A 104 7.58 -11.69 10.44
N TYR A 105 8.12 -12.37 9.42
CA TYR A 105 9.45 -12.15 8.88
C TYR A 105 9.43 -12.37 7.36
N GLY A 106 10.23 -11.61 6.61
CA GLY A 106 10.17 -11.64 5.15
C GLY A 106 11.31 -10.86 4.50
N GLY A 107 11.20 -10.58 3.21
CA GLY A 107 12.26 -9.97 2.42
C GLY A 107 12.71 -8.60 2.96
N SER A 108 11.80 -7.82 3.53
CA SER A 108 12.14 -6.55 4.18
C SER A 108 13.07 -6.73 5.37
N HIS A 109 12.88 -7.80 6.14
CA HIS A 109 13.72 -8.13 7.29
C HIS A 109 15.08 -8.66 6.84
N ILE A 110 15.13 -9.45 5.77
CA ILE A 110 16.40 -9.88 5.14
C ILE A 110 17.23 -8.66 4.72
N ILE A 111 16.60 -7.70 4.04
CA ILE A 111 17.27 -6.49 3.58
C ILE A 111 17.84 -5.70 4.77
N GLU A 112 17.05 -5.48 5.81
CA GLU A 112 17.53 -4.81 7.03
C GLU A 112 18.65 -5.61 7.71
N ASP A 113 18.48 -6.92 7.89
CA ASP A 113 19.42 -7.77 8.60
C ASP A 113 20.78 -7.81 7.87
N LEU A 114 20.79 -7.88 6.54
CA LEU A 114 22.01 -7.76 5.74
C LEU A 114 22.70 -6.40 5.96
N ILE A 115 21.96 -5.28 5.90
CA ILE A 115 22.51 -3.93 6.14
C ILE A 115 23.04 -3.79 7.58
N ARG A 116 22.43 -4.48 8.55
CA ARG A 116 22.94 -4.56 9.93
C ARG A 116 24.18 -5.45 10.08
N GLY A 117 24.65 -6.09 9.00
CA GLY A 117 25.77 -7.02 9.04
C GLY A 117 25.45 -8.36 9.70
N LYS A 118 24.16 -8.72 9.83
CA LYS A 118 23.78 -10.03 10.36
C LYS A 118 24.10 -11.12 9.35
N GLU A 119 24.43 -12.28 9.90
CA GLU A 119 24.59 -13.50 9.14
C GLU A 119 23.23 -14.09 8.75
N ILE A 120 23.10 -14.51 7.49
CA ILE A 120 21.87 -15.04 6.88
C ILE A 120 22.14 -16.46 6.39
N GLU A 121 21.27 -17.41 6.76
CA GLU A 121 21.26 -18.74 6.16
C GLU A 121 20.89 -18.61 4.67
N PHE A 122 21.73 -19.18 3.81
CA PHE A 122 21.53 -19.22 2.37
C PHE A 122 21.39 -20.66 1.90
N VAL A 123 20.29 -20.92 1.20
CA VAL A 123 20.03 -22.21 0.55
C VAL A 123 19.75 -21.96 -0.93
N ALA A 124 20.38 -22.73 -1.81
CA ALA A 124 20.12 -22.70 -3.24
C ALA A 124 19.90 -24.11 -3.80
N GLU A 125 18.93 -24.23 -4.71
CA GLU A 125 18.61 -25.47 -5.43
C GLU A 125 18.81 -25.25 -6.93
N ALA A 126 19.31 -26.28 -7.62
CA ALA A 126 19.59 -26.27 -9.06
C ALA A 126 19.25 -27.63 -9.69
N TYR A 127 18.86 -27.60 -10.97
CA TYR A 127 18.56 -28.82 -11.74
C TYR A 127 19.81 -29.57 -12.24
N GLY A 128 21.00 -28.98 -12.08
CA GLY A 128 22.27 -29.56 -12.53
C GLY A 128 22.46 -29.50 -14.06
N THR A 129 23.68 -29.21 -14.50
CA THR A 129 24.09 -29.29 -15.91
C THR A 129 25.57 -29.64 -16.00
N ASP A 130 26.09 -29.97 -17.19
CA ASP A 130 27.52 -30.23 -17.40
C ASP A 130 28.41 -29.03 -16.97
N CYS A 131 27.95 -27.80 -17.19
CA CYS A 131 28.67 -26.59 -16.79
C CYS A 131 28.49 -26.23 -15.30
N TYR A 132 27.45 -26.76 -14.67
CA TYR A 132 27.02 -26.42 -13.31
C TYR A 132 26.55 -27.69 -12.61
N PRO A 133 27.49 -28.58 -12.20
CA PRO A 133 27.12 -29.91 -11.72
C PRO A 133 26.54 -29.90 -10.31
N LEU A 134 26.78 -28.84 -9.53
CA LEU A 134 26.26 -28.75 -8.17
C LEU A 134 24.75 -28.46 -8.18
N THR A 135 23.97 -29.27 -7.47
CA THR A 135 22.50 -29.20 -7.42
C THR A 135 21.96 -28.55 -6.16
N GLU A 136 22.77 -28.43 -5.11
CA GLU A 136 22.37 -27.84 -3.83
C GLU A 136 23.55 -27.12 -3.17
N VAL A 137 23.26 -25.95 -2.59
CA VAL A 137 24.17 -25.23 -1.69
C VAL A 137 23.42 -24.89 -0.42
N LYS A 138 24.06 -25.14 0.73
CA LYS A 138 23.62 -24.64 2.04
C LYS A 138 24.81 -24.05 2.78
N THR A 139 24.73 -22.77 3.10
CA THR A 139 25.77 -22.03 3.83
C THR A 139 25.15 -20.87 4.60
N SER A 140 25.97 -20.08 5.28
CA SER A 140 25.62 -18.74 5.73
C SER A 140 26.41 -17.67 4.97
N LEU A 141 25.91 -16.44 4.94
CA LEU A 141 26.59 -15.29 4.37
C LEU A 141 26.22 -13.98 5.08
N THR A 142 27.13 -13.02 4.99
CA THR A 142 26.94 -11.62 5.40
C THR A 142 27.01 -10.71 4.17
N LEU A 143 26.55 -9.46 4.31
CA LEU A 143 26.49 -8.50 3.21
C LEU A 143 27.86 -8.24 2.55
N ASP A 144 28.95 -8.25 3.32
CA ASP A 144 30.32 -8.07 2.80
C ASP A 144 30.80 -9.23 1.91
N LYS A 145 30.19 -10.43 2.04
CA LYS A 145 30.53 -11.61 1.24
C LYS A 145 29.82 -11.67 -0.11
N LEU A 146 28.74 -10.91 -0.31
CA LEU A 146 28.09 -10.80 -1.62
C LEU A 146 29.00 -10.03 -2.57
N ASN A 147 29.05 -10.39 -3.85
CA ASN A 147 29.79 -9.58 -4.83
C ASN A 147 29.10 -8.23 -5.03
N GLN A 148 27.79 -8.28 -5.30
CA GLN A 148 26.92 -7.13 -5.44
C GLN A 148 25.67 -7.29 -4.57
N ALA A 149 25.24 -6.19 -3.97
CA ALA A 149 23.98 -6.06 -3.26
C ALA A 149 23.37 -4.71 -3.63
N ILE A 150 22.58 -4.68 -4.70
CA ILE A 150 22.10 -3.46 -5.33
C ILE A 150 20.62 -3.32 -5.03
N MET A 151 20.26 -2.35 -4.17
CA MET A 151 18.87 -2.00 -3.94
C MET A 151 18.31 -1.37 -5.21
N VAL A 152 17.24 -1.94 -5.75
CA VAL A 152 16.50 -1.41 -6.89
C VAL A 152 15.02 -1.45 -6.55
N ASN A 153 14.47 -0.26 -6.31
CA ASN A 153 13.11 -0.08 -5.85
C ASN A 153 12.26 0.37 -7.03
N PRO A 154 11.39 -0.50 -7.57
CA PRO A 154 10.59 -0.18 -8.76
C PRO A 154 9.57 0.95 -8.51
N ARG A 155 9.27 1.28 -7.25
CA ARG A 155 8.33 2.36 -6.93
C ARG A 155 8.49 2.80 -5.48
N ASN A 156 8.97 4.01 -5.27
CA ASN A 156 9.15 4.65 -3.97
C ASN A 156 8.66 6.11 -4.04
N SER A 157 8.63 6.78 -2.90
CA SER A 157 8.32 8.22 -2.79
C SER A 157 7.09 8.65 -3.59
N TYR A 158 5.93 8.08 -3.27
CA TYR A 158 4.66 8.57 -3.83
C TYR A 158 4.50 10.07 -3.57
N GLN A 159 4.11 10.82 -4.61
CA GLN A 159 4.01 12.27 -4.54
C GLN A 159 3.02 12.74 -3.47
N ASN A 160 1.79 12.25 -3.52
CA ASN A 160 0.87 12.28 -2.40
C ASN A 160 0.19 10.91 -2.27
N TYR A 161 -0.59 10.71 -1.21
CA TYR A 161 -1.27 9.47 -0.95
C TYR A 161 -2.60 9.69 -0.24
N ALA A 162 -3.52 8.73 -0.35
CA ALA A 162 -4.79 8.79 0.35
C ALA A 162 -4.62 8.45 1.85
N ALA A 163 -5.36 9.14 2.70
CA ALA A 163 -5.62 8.68 4.06
C ALA A 163 -6.69 7.57 4.03
N ALA A 164 -6.68 6.68 5.02
CA ALA A 164 -7.46 5.46 5.01
C ALA A 164 -8.30 5.33 6.28
N THR A 165 -9.58 5.01 6.10
CA THR A 165 -10.50 4.63 7.18
C THR A 165 -11.29 3.38 6.78
N ASN A 166 -12.17 2.91 7.66
CA ASN A 166 -12.92 1.69 7.46
C ASN A 166 -14.36 1.82 7.98
N SER A 167 -15.33 1.90 7.07
CA SER A 167 -16.76 2.01 7.42
C SER A 167 -17.39 0.72 7.93
N THR A 168 -16.75 -0.44 7.73
CA THR A 168 -17.34 -1.74 8.07
C THR A 168 -17.42 -1.95 9.58
N ASP A 169 -18.20 -2.94 10.01
CA ASP A 169 -18.29 -3.31 11.42
C ASP A 169 -17.15 -4.24 11.90
N GLU A 170 -16.11 -4.44 11.08
CA GLU A 170 -14.99 -5.33 11.38
C GLU A 170 -13.66 -4.61 11.26
N THR A 171 -12.68 -5.00 12.06
CA THR A 171 -11.31 -4.54 11.85
C THR A 171 -10.78 -5.12 10.54
N ILE A 172 -10.25 -4.25 9.68
CA ILE A 172 -9.54 -4.65 8.47
C ILE A 172 -8.05 -4.40 8.62
N TYR A 173 -7.26 -5.23 7.95
CA TYR A 173 -5.82 -5.26 8.04
C TYR A 173 -5.26 -4.98 6.65
N THR A 174 -4.51 -3.89 6.50
CA THR A 174 -4.14 -3.33 5.20
C THR A 174 -2.69 -2.86 5.19
N TYR A 175 -2.18 -2.49 4.01
CA TYR A 175 -0.91 -1.75 3.94
C TYR A 175 -0.98 -0.37 4.57
N MET A 176 -2.19 0.16 4.79
CA MET A 176 -2.40 1.39 5.55
C MET A 176 -2.43 1.13 7.07
N GLY A 177 -2.02 -0.06 7.52
CA GLY A 177 -2.10 -0.49 8.91
C GLY A 177 -3.46 -1.10 9.27
N THR A 178 -3.71 -1.19 10.59
CA THR A 178 -4.96 -1.72 11.14
C THR A 178 -6.01 -0.62 11.16
N LEU A 179 -7.13 -0.83 10.47
CA LEU A 179 -8.24 0.12 10.40
C LEU A 179 -9.43 -0.43 11.19
N LEU A 180 -9.82 0.32 12.22
CA LEU A 180 -10.84 -0.04 13.19
C LEU A 180 -12.25 0.08 12.60
N PRO A 181 -13.21 -0.74 13.08
CA PRO A 181 -14.60 -0.67 12.62
C PRO A 181 -15.19 0.73 12.74
N LYS A 182 -16.21 1.02 11.91
CA LYS A 182 -17.07 2.21 12.01
C LYS A 182 -16.28 3.52 12.03
N MET A 183 -15.25 3.58 11.20
CA MET A 183 -14.33 4.70 11.06
C MET A 183 -13.65 5.07 12.38
N GLY A 184 -13.28 4.06 13.17
CA GLY A 184 -12.70 4.25 14.51
C GLY A 184 -11.29 4.84 14.50
N ASN A 185 -10.62 4.89 13.35
CA ASN A 185 -9.35 5.60 13.16
C ASN A 185 -9.17 6.02 11.68
N VAL A 186 -8.18 6.89 11.47
CA VAL A 186 -7.65 7.24 10.15
C VAL A 186 -6.14 7.00 10.15
N SER A 187 -5.65 6.20 9.21
CA SER A 187 -4.20 6.06 9.00
C SER A 187 -3.79 6.77 7.73
N TYR A 188 -2.66 7.47 7.74
CA TYR A 188 -2.24 8.27 6.60
C TYR A 188 -0.74 8.15 6.34
N SER A 189 -0.30 8.52 5.14
CA SER A 189 1.10 8.51 4.76
C SER A 189 1.44 9.70 3.90
N SER A 190 2.18 10.63 4.49
CA SER A 190 3.31 11.32 3.86
C SER A 190 4.13 11.99 4.97
N ALA A 191 5.34 12.45 4.63
CA ALA A 191 6.09 13.37 5.47
C ALA A 191 5.57 14.83 5.35
N GLY A 192 4.48 15.06 4.60
CA GLY A 192 3.86 16.36 4.42
C GLY A 192 4.80 17.31 3.68
N GLU A 193 4.96 18.52 4.18
CA GLU A 193 5.87 19.57 3.65
C GLU A 193 7.33 19.10 3.49
N LEU A 194 7.77 18.05 4.18
CA LEU A 194 9.12 17.49 4.00
C LEU A 194 9.22 16.53 2.80
N SER A 195 8.11 16.08 2.24
CA SER A 195 8.10 15.07 1.17
C SER A 195 8.75 15.61 -0.11
N PRO A 196 9.73 14.90 -0.69
CA PRO A 196 10.46 15.39 -1.87
C PRO A 196 9.57 15.81 -3.04
N LEU A 197 8.65 14.94 -3.46
CA LEU A 197 7.84 15.18 -4.66
C LEU A 197 6.70 16.19 -4.46
N LEU A 198 6.35 16.54 -3.22
CA LEU A 198 5.41 17.65 -2.95
C LEU A 198 6.09 19.01 -3.13
N ASN A 199 7.42 19.06 -2.95
CA ASN A 199 8.23 20.27 -3.13
C ASN A 199 8.69 20.46 -4.59
N ASP A 200 8.64 19.42 -5.42
CA ASP A 200 8.82 19.50 -6.88
C ASP A 200 7.64 18.83 -7.62
N PRO A 201 6.42 19.40 -7.54
CA PRO A 201 5.18 18.74 -7.96
C PRO A 201 5.07 18.40 -9.45
N TYR A 202 5.91 19.03 -10.28
CA TYR A 202 5.93 18.90 -11.74
C TYR A 202 7.27 18.37 -12.26
N PHE A 203 8.14 17.84 -11.38
CA PHE A 203 9.41 17.22 -11.75
C PHE A 203 10.34 18.15 -12.54
N GLU A 204 10.39 19.43 -12.16
CA GLU A 204 11.23 20.43 -12.83
C GLU A 204 12.72 20.20 -12.58
N THR A 205 13.05 19.68 -11.40
CA THR A 205 14.43 19.47 -10.93
C THR A 205 14.74 17.99 -10.70
N ILE A 206 13.74 17.20 -10.32
CA ILE A 206 13.85 15.76 -10.06
C ILE A 206 13.68 14.98 -11.37
N GLY A 207 14.69 14.19 -11.73
CA GLY A 207 14.67 13.41 -12.97
C GLY A 207 15.61 12.22 -12.98
N LEU A 208 15.73 11.58 -14.14
CA LEU A 208 16.66 10.48 -14.36
C LEU A 208 18.10 10.96 -14.08
N GLY A 209 18.82 10.23 -13.24
CA GLY A 209 20.21 10.54 -12.88
C GLY A 209 20.36 11.49 -11.69
N SER A 210 19.27 12.02 -11.12
CA SER A 210 19.36 12.84 -9.91
C SER A 210 19.96 12.04 -8.76
N ARG A 211 21.04 12.57 -8.15
CA ARG A 211 21.63 12.06 -6.90
C ARG A 211 20.69 12.33 -5.74
N ILE A 212 20.58 11.35 -4.84
CA ILE A 212 19.71 11.42 -3.67
C ILE A 212 20.41 10.84 -2.43
N PHE A 213 19.90 11.19 -1.25
CA PHE A 213 20.10 10.38 -0.06
C PHE A 213 19.15 9.19 -0.13
N LEU A 214 19.68 7.98 -0.06
CA LEU A 214 18.91 6.74 -0.01
C LEU A 214 19.48 5.85 1.09
N CYS A 215 18.70 5.62 2.14
CA CYS A 215 19.05 4.67 3.19
C CYS A 215 20.39 4.97 3.89
N GLY A 216 20.75 6.23 4.11
CA GLY A 216 22.02 6.61 4.74
C GLY A 216 23.21 6.66 3.78
N ALA A 217 22.99 6.38 2.49
CA ALA A 217 24.02 6.40 1.46
C ALA A 217 23.61 7.30 0.29
N GLU A 218 24.55 7.49 -0.64
CA GLU A 218 24.22 8.04 -1.94
C GLU A 218 23.42 7.04 -2.78
N GLY A 219 22.32 7.51 -3.37
CA GLY A 219 21.51 6.78 -4.33
C GLY A 219 21.19 7.63 -5.56
N TYR A 220 20.43 7.04 -6.47
CA TYR A 220 20.05 7.67 -7.73
C TYR A 220 18.59 7.41 -8.07
N ILE A 221 17.97 8.39 -8.70
CA ILE A 221 16.71 8.20 -9.43
C ILE A 221 17.06 7.61 -10.79
N ILE A 222 16.55 6.43 -11.09
CA ILE A 222 16.81 5.71 -12.36
C ILE A 222 15.60 5.70 -13.30
N GLY A 223 14.59 6.51 -13.00
CA GLY A 223 13.41 6.71 -13.81
C GLY A 223 12.18 7.02 -12.97
N GLU A 224 11.05 7.15 -13.65
CA GLU A 224 9.75 7.10 -13.00
C GLU A 224 9.50 5.72 -12.39
N GLY A 225 8.83 5.67 -11.24
CA GLY A 225 8.44 4.42 -10.63
C GLY A 225 7.28 3.77 -11.39
N THR A 226 7.08 2.47 -11.18
CA THR A 226 5.84 1.81 -11.62
C THR A 226 4.62 2.50 -11.01
N GLN A 227 3.50 2.54 -11.72
CA GLN A 227 2.31 3.29 -11.32
C GLN A 227 2.55 4.82 -11.16
N HIS A 228 3.54 5.38 -11.83
CA HIS A 228 3.65 6.82 -12.00
C HIS A 228 2.40 7.35 -12.74
N GLU A 229 1.79 8.40 -12.19
CA GLU A 229 0.55 9.00 -12.69
C GLU A 229 0.62 10.51 -12.51
N THR A 230 0.32 11.26 -13.56
CA THR A 230 0.43 12.72 -13.58
C THR A 230 -0.93 13.40 -13.72
N ASP A 231 -1.87 12.73 -14.39
CA ASP A 231 -3.19 13.26 -14.72
C ASP A 231 -4.14 13.05 -13.54
N VAL A 232 -3.88 13.81 -12.48
CA VAL A 232 -4.55 13.73 -11.19
C VAL A 232 -5.12 15.09 -10.78
N GLU A 233 -6.11 15.09 -9.90
CA GLU A 233 -6.60 16.31 -9.27
C GLU A 233 -5.50 16.94 -8.40
N ARG A 234 -5.31 18.25 -8.55
CA ARG A 234 -4.32 19.04 -7.81
C ARG A 234 -4.99 20.24 -7.15
N GLU A 235 -4.53 20.57 -5.94
CA GLU A 235 -4.85 21.81 -5.23
C GLU A 235 -3.54 22.44 -4.79
N ASN A 236 -3.43 23.77 -4.90
CA ASN A 236 -2.18 24.50 -4.60
C ASN A 236 -0.95 23.95 -5.35
N GLY A 237 -1.16 23.40 -6.55
CA GLY A 237 -0.11 22.81 -7.40
C GLY A 237 0.30 21.38 -7.05
N VAL A 238 -0.16 20.81 -5.92
CA VAL A 238 0.16 19.45 -5.50
C VAL A 238 -1.04 18.49 -5.66
N PRO A 239 -0.82 17.18 -5.91
CA PRO A 239 -1.91 16.21 -6.02
C PRO A 239 -2.70 16.08 -4.72
N THR A 240 -4.00 15.76 -4.82
CA THR A 240 -4.85 15.46 -3.64
C THR A 240 -4.94 13.96 -3.29
N GLY A 241 -4.26 13.12 -4.07
CA GLY A 241 -4.25 11.65 -3.92
C GLY A 241 -2.97 11.02 -4.48
N GLY A 242 -3.01 9.70 -4.70
CA GLY A 242 -1.90 8.97 -5.33
C GLY A 242 -1.54 9.55 -6.70
N ALA A 243 -0.26 9.80 -6.94
CA ALA A 243 0.25 10.40 -8.17
C ALA A 243 1.66 9.88 -8.49
N GLY A 244 2.55 10.72 -9.01
CA GLY A 244 3.87 10.34 -9.47
C GLY A 244 4.71 9.59 -8.41
N THR A 245 5.57 8.72 -8.90
CA THR A 245 6.46 7.87 -8.10
C THR A 245 7.86 7.83 -8.70
N LEU A 246 8.85 7.40 -7.90
CA LEU A 246 10.25 7.30 -8.32
C LEU A 246 10.73 5.85 -8.34
N MET A 247 11.56 5.52 -9.33
CA MET A 247 12.37 4.31 -9.32
C MET A 247 13.76 4.65 -8.78
N LEU A 248 14.18 3.97 -7.71
CA LEU A 248 15.39 4.30 -6.97
C LEU A 248 16.42 3.17 -7.04
N LYS A 249 17.69 3.54 -7.07
CA LYS A 249 18.82 2.60 -7.03
C LYS A 249 19.87 3.06 -6.01
N GLY A 250 20.40 2.12 -5.23
CA GLY A 250 21.49 2.36 -4.29
C GLY A 250 22.32 1.10 -4.02
N ASP A 251 23.51 1.29 -3.45
CA ASP A 251 24.39 0.20 -3.03
C ASP A 251 24.14 -0.14 -1.56
N MET A 252 23.61 -1.34 -1.28
CA MET A 252 23.29 -1.75 0.09
C MET A 252 24.52 -1.80 1.00
N LYS A 253 25.71 -2.03 0.44
CA LYS A 253 26.96 -2.11 1.21
C LYS A 253 27.38 -0.77 1.83
N GLN A 254 26.79 0.34 1.36
CA GLN A 254 27.04 1.69 1.86
C GLN A 254 25.90 2.20 2.74
N MET A 255 24.78 1.47 2.81
CA MET A 255 23.59 1.90 3.54
C MET A 255 23.75 1.75 5.05
N ASP A 256 23.00 2.56 5.78
CA ASP A 256 22.90 2.50 7.23
C ASP A 256 21.52 1.99 7.64
N ALA A 257 21.50 0.98 8.52
CA ALA A 257 20.29 0.40 9.10
C ALA A 257 19.53 1.37 10.03
N GLU A 258 20.05 2.57 10.27
CA GLU A 258 19.29 3.67 10.85
C GLU A 258 18.20 4.19 9.90
N TYR A 259 18.41 4.09 8.58
CA TYR A 259 17.55 4.61 7.52
C TYR A 259 16.84 3.52 6.71
N VAL A 260 16.88 2.28 7.21
CA VAL A 260 16.15 1.13 6.68
C VAL A 260 15.57 0.32 7.81
N ARG A 261 14.29 -0.04 7.73
CA ARG A 261 13.65 -0.86 8.77
C ARG A 261 12.67 -1.87 8.16
N GLY A 262 12.94 -3.15 8.35
CA GLY A 262 11.98 -4.22 8.14
C GLY A 262 10.87 -4.13 9.17
N ALA A 263 9.63 -4.29 8.72
CA ALA A 263 8.46 -4.33 9.58
C ALA A 263 7.46 -5.35 9.04
N SER A 264 6.58 -5.83 9.92
CA SER A 264 5.43 -6.65 9.56
C SER A 264 4.13 -5.92 9.93
N MET A 265 3.26 -5.77 8.94
CA MET A 265 1.92 -5.26 9.14
C MET A 265 1.00 -6.44 9.49
N PRO A 266 0.29 -6.42 10.64
CA PRO A 266 -0.51 -7.55 11.09
C PRO A 266 -1.47 -8.02 10.00
N LYS A 267 -1.45 -9.32 9.67
CA LYS A 267 -2.28 -9.97 8.63
C LYS A 267 -2.18 -9.40 7.21
N TYR A 268 -1.30 -8.42 6.97
CA TYR A 268 -1.03 -7.88 5.64
C TYR A 268 0.28 -8.42 5.08
N GLY A 269 1.35 -8.40 5.88
CA GLY A 269 2.65 -8.96 5.49
C GLY A 269 3.85 -8.06 5.78
N PRO A 270 5.04 -8.50 5.33
CA PRO A 270 6.27 -7.75 5.46
C PRO A 270 6.24 -6.47 4.60
N THR A 271 6.84 -5.41 5.11
CA THR A 271 7.04 -4.13 4.43
C THR A 271 8.39 -3.55 4.83
N LEU A 272 8.95 -2.68 3.99
CA LEU A 272 10.23 -2.03 4.24
C LEU A 272 10.01 -0.53 4.41
N TYR A 273 10.51 0.03 5.51
CA TYR A 273 10.63 1.47 5.66
C TYR A 273 11.95 1.92 5.07
N VAL A 274 11.88 2.92 4.19
CA VAL A 274 13.00 3.41 3.39
C VAL A 274 13.16 4.90 3.63
N GLY A 275 14.38 5.33 3.99
CA GLY A 275 14.75 6.74 4.08
C GLY A 275 15.16 7.29 2.72
N VAL A 276 14.50 8.36 2.27
CA VAL A 276 14.83 9.05 1.01
C VAL A 276 14.89 10.55 1.27
N GLY A 277 15.98 11.20 0.85
CA GLY A 277 16.12 12.65 0.84
C GLY A 277 16.55 13.14 -0.53
N ILE A 278 15.95 14.23 -1.00
CA ILE A 278 16.24 14.79 -2.32
C ILE A 278 16.53 16.29 -2.16
N PRO A 279 17.68 16.78 -2.63
CA PRO A 279 17.93 18.21 -2.64
C PRO A 279 17.29 18.85 -3.87
N ILE A 280 16.55 19.93 -3.66
CA ILE A 280 15.89 20.70 -4.72
C ILE A 280 16.69 21.99 -4.92
N PRO A 281 17.33 22.18 -6.08
CA PRO A 281 18.01 23.42 -6.39
C PRO A 281 17.00 24.54 -6.62
N ILE A 282 17.21 25.68 -5.97
CA ILE A 282 16.36 26.87 -6.17
C ILE A 282 16.89 27.66 -7.37
N LEU A 283 16.31 27.39 -8.53
CA LEU A 283 16.74 27.98 -9.82
C LEU A 283 15.98 29.26 -10.17
N ASN A 284 14.76 29.41 -9.62
CA ASN A 284 13.82 30.50 -9.89
C ASN A 284 12.79 30.64 -8.74
N GLU A 285 11.96 31.69 -8.83
CA GLU A 285 10.90 32.01 -7.87
C GLU A 285 9.79 30.95 -7.81
N ASP A 286 9.43 30.32 -8.94
CA ASP A 286 8.38 29.30 -8.96
C ASP A 286 8.78 28.05 -8.16
N ILE A 287 10.05 27.62 -8.27
CA ILE A 287 10.58 26.52 -7.47
C ILE A 287 10.60 26.92 -5.99
N ALA A 288 11.07 28.13 -5.67
CA ALA A 288 11.07 28.63 -4.29
C ALA A 288 9.65 28.61 -3.68
N GLN A 289 8.64 29.10 -4.40
CA GLN A 289 7.25 29.09 -3.98
C GLN A 289 6.75 27.68 -3.69
N ARG A 290 7.07 26.70 -4.55
CA ARG A 290 6.62 25.31 -4.39
C ARG A 290 7.32 24.60 -3.24
N THR A 291 8.62 24.87 -3.05
CA THR A 291 9.36 24.37 -1.89
C THR A 291 8.95 25.05 -0.58
N GLY A 292 8.18 26.13 -0.64
CA GLY A 292 7.58 26.81 0.51
C GLY A 292 6.21 26.28 0.91
N ILE A 293 5.69 25.22 0.27
CA ILE A 293 4.36 24.69 0.57
C ILE A 293 4.25 24.20 2.03
N SER A 294 3.14 24.51 2.69
CA SER A 294 2.90 24.12 4.08
C SER A 294 1.95 22.91 4.20
N ASN A 295 1.99 22.24 5.36
CA ASN A 295 1.05 21.14 5.66
C ASN A 295 -0.44 21.53 5.61
N GLU A 296 -0.78 22.82 5.76
CA GLU A 296 -2.16 23.33 5.63
C GLU A 296 -2.63 23.33 4.16
N GLU A 297 -1.70 23.58 3.22
CA GLU A 297 -1.96 23.67 1.79
C GLU A 297 -1.94 22.31 1.09
N ILE A 298 -1.31 21.30 1.71
CA ILE A 298 -1.23 19.95 1.15
C ILE A 298 -2.50 19.18 1.54
N VAL A 299 -3.42 19.11 0.58
CA VAL A 299 -4.70 18.43 0.75
C VAL A 299 -4.59 16.93 0.45
N CYS A 300 -5.36 16.11 1.17
CA CYS A 300 -5.48 14.68 0.91
C CYS A 300 -6.91 14.18 1.15
N ASN A 301 -7.23 13.07 0.48
CA ASN A 301 -8.54 12.42 0.59
C ASN A 301 -8.50 11.29 1.64
N VAL A 302 -9.45 11.30 2.58
CA VAL A 302 -9.75 10.17 3.46
C VAL A 302 -10.67 9.21 2.72
N VAL A 303 -10.18 8.01 2.45
CA VAL A 303 -10.82 7.00 1.61
C VAL A 303 -11.25 5.81 2.46
N ASP A 304 -12.42 5.25 2.16
CA ASP A 304 -12.94 4.08 2.86
C ASP A 304 -12.41 2.76 2.28
N TYR A 305 -11.48 2.14 3.01
CA TYR A 305 -10.91 0.83 2.70
C TYR A 305 -11.83 -0.32 3.06
N GLY A 306 -12.93 -0.06 3.76
CA GLY A 306 -14.03 -0.99 3.98
C GLY A 306 -14.71 -1.43 2.68
N VAL A 307 -14.58 -0.66 1.61
CA VAL A 307 -15.04 -1.02 0.26
C VAL A 307 -13.94 -1.81 -0.46
N PRO A 308 -14.12 -3.13 -0.73
CA PRO A 308 -13.07 -3.99 -1.29
C PRO A 308 -12.97 -3.83 -2.82
N ARG A 309 -12.78 -2.60 -3.29
CA ARG A 309 -12.68 -2.23 -4.71
C ARG A 309 -11.47 -1.36 -4.95
N ARG A 310 -11.07 -1.26 -6.23
CA ARG A 310 -10.05 -0.29 -6.66
C ARG A 310 -10.55 1.14 -6.50
N SER A 311 -11.75 1.41 -7.03
CA SER A 311 -12.44 2.68 -6.79
C SER A 311 -13.11 2.60 -5.43
N ARG A 312 -12.54 3.34 -4.47
CA ARG A 312 -13.05 3.47 -3.11
C ARG A 312 -13.64 4.87 -2.95
N PRO A 313 -14.71 5.04 -2.17
CA PRO A 313 -15.31 6.34 -1.97
C PRO A 313 -14.42 7.21 -1.06
N THR A 314 -14.29 8.49 -1.42
CA THR A 314 -13.77 9.53 -0.54
C THR A 314 -14.85 9.91 0.47
N ILE A 315 -14.49 9.91 1.74
CA ILE A 315 -15.37 10.22 2.88
C ILE A 315 -15.20 11.66 3.32
N LEU A 316 -13.96 12.15 3.32
CA LEU A 316 -13.59 13.49 3.78
C LEU A 316 -12.37 13.98 2.98
N LYS A 317 -12.32 15.28 2.71
CA LYS A 317 -11.11 15.99 2.24
C LYS A 317 -10.55 16.77 3.43
N THR A 318 -9.25 16.64 3.69
CA THR A 318 -8.54 17.23 4.85
C THR A 318 -7.12 17.60 4.42
N ASN A 319 -6.30 18.18 5.29
CA ASN A 319 -4.90 18.50 5.00
C ASN A 319 -3.94 17.86 6.01
N TYR A 320 -2.65 17.89 5.71
CA TYR A 320 -1.64 17.28 6.58
C TYR A 320 -1.49 18.00 7.92
N MET A 321 -1.83 19.29 8.02
CA MET A 321 -1.81 20.02 9.30
C MET A 321 -2.84 19.41 10.26
N GLU A 322 -4.08 19.24 9.83
CA GLU A 322 -5.15 18.61 10.61
C GLU A 322 -4.79 17.17 10.98
N LEU A 323 -4.34 16.36 10.01
CA LEU A 323 -3.94 14.97 10.26
C LEU A 323 -2.82 14.86 11.30
N GLN A 324 -1.87 15.80 11.31
CA GLN A 324 -0.74 15.80 12.23
C GLN A 324 -1.10 16.21 13.67
N THR A 325 -2.30 16.77 13.91
CA THR A 325 -2.78 17.02 15.28
C THR A 325 -3.03 15.73 16.08
N GLY A 326 -3.09 14.59 15.40
CA GLY A 326 -3.39 13.27 15.99
C GLY A 326 -4.88 12.92 16.00
N LYS A 327 -5.74 13.80 15.49
CA LYS A 327 -7.19 13.61 15.43
C LYS A 327 -7.86 14.50 14.39
N ILE A 328 -8.99 14.05 13.84
CA ILE A 328 -9.84 14.86 12.96
C ILE A 328 -11.32 14.65 13.30
N GLU A 329 -12.16 15.58 12.88
CA GLU A 329 -13.61 15.42 12.97
C GLU A 329 -14.14 14.63 11.75
N LEU A 330 -14.86 13.55 12.01
CA LEU A 330 -15.47 12.71 10.97
C LEU A 330 -16.86 12.27 11.44
N ASN A 331 -17.89 12.64 10.68
CA ASN A 331 -19.31 12.40 11.03
C ASN A 331 -19.71 12.93 12.43
N GLY A 332 -19.24 14.12 12.80
CA GLY A 332 -19.54 14.75 14.09
C GLY A 332 -18.86 14.07 15.29
N ARG A 333 -17.80 13.29 15.06
CA ARG A 333 -17.02 12.60 16.09
C ARG A 333 -15.53 12.86 15.89
N GLU A 334 -14.81 12.97 16.99
CA GLU A 334 -13.36 13.02 16.99
C GLU A 334 -12.80 11.60 16.74
N VAL A 335 -11.98 11.45 15.69
CA VAL A 335 -11.39 10.19 15.26
C VAL A 335 -9.87 10.31 15.30
N PRO A 336 -9.14 9.39 15.95
CA PRO A 336 -7.68 9.45 16.01
C PRO A 336 -7.06 9.23 14.64
N THR A 337 -6.02 10.01 14.34
CA THR A 337 -5.20 9.87 13.14
C THR A 337 -3.84 9.26 13.49
N SER A 338 -3.23 8.53 12.57
CA SER A 338 -1.90 7.94 12.79
C SER A 338 -1.07 7.94 11.50
N PRO A 339 0.16 8.49 11.52
CA PRO A 339 1.03 8.45 10.38
C PRO A 339 1.72 7.10 10.25
N LEU A 340 1.83 6.60 9.01
CA LEU A 340 2.72 5.50 8.66
C LEU A 340 4.14 5.96 8.33
N SER A 341 4.33 7.26 8.11
CA SER A 341 5.65 7.86 7.91
C SER A 341 6.18 8.46 9.20
N SER A 342 7.46 8.31 9.48
CA SER A 342 8.09 8.92 10.65
C SER A 342 8.56 10.33 10.33
N LEU A 343 7.81 11.34 10.79
CA LEU A 343 8.21 12.76 10.67
C LEU A 343 9.56 13.04 11.36
N LYS A 344 9.84 12.37 12.49
CA LYS A 344 11.13 12.48 13.17
C LYS A 344 12.29 12.04 12.27
N LYS A 345 12.15 10.89 11.60
CA LYS A 345 13.17 10.40 10.66
C LYS A 345 13.23 11.23 9.39
N ALA A 346 12.11 11.69 8.85
CA ALA A 346 12.06 12.59 7.71
C ALA A 346 12.86 13.89 7.97
N ARG A 347 12.65 14.52 9.13
CA ARG A 347 13.45 15.69 9.56
C ARG A 347 14.94 15.37 9.69
N LYS A 348 15.26 14.21 10.27
CA LYS A 348 16.65 13.76 10.39
C LYS A 348 17.32 13.61 9.03
N ILE A 349 16.64 12.96 8.07
CA ILE A 349 17.14 12.78 6.70
C ILE A 349 17.36 14.11 6.00
N ALA A 350 16.40 15.04 6.07
CA ALA A 350 16.56 16.37 5.47
C ALA A 350 17.75 17.14 6.10
N GLY A 351 17.94 17.01 7.42
CA GLY A 351 19.06 17.61 8.13
C GLY A 351 20.42 16.99 7.82
N GLU A 352 20.50 15.67 7.68
CA GLU A 352 21.74 14.98 7.27
C GLU A 352 22.12 15.30 5.84
N LEU A 353 21.15 15.30 4.91
CA LEU A 353 21.39 15.72 3.54
C LEU A 353 21.85 17.19 3.48
N LYS A 354 21.26 18.08 4.31
CA LYS A 354 21.74 19.46 4.47
C LYS A 354 23.20 19.49 4.93
N THR A 355 23.54 18.71 5.94
CA THR A 355 24.91 18.59 6.46
C THR A 355 25.90 18.10 5.40
N TRP A 356 25.53 17.09 4.61
CA TRP A 356 26.39 16.59 3.52
C TRP A 356 26.66 17.65 2.46
N ILE A 357 25.68 18.51 2.16
CA ILE A 357 25.83 19.59 1.19
C ILE A 357 26.65 20.73 1.80
N ASP A 358 26.37 21.14 3.03
CA ASP A 358 27.11 22.19 3.75
C ASP A 358 28.61 21.84 3.88
N ASN A 359 28.93 20.55 4.06
CA ASN A 359 30.31 20.06 4.14
C ASN A 359 30.99 19.86 2.76
N GLY A 360 30.26 20.06 1.65
CA GLY A 360 30.78 19.79 0.30
C GLY A 360 30.98 18.30 -0.02
N GLU A 361 30.34 17.40 0.73
CA GLU A 361 30.38 15.94 0.53
C GLU A 361 29.34 15.49 -0.51
N PHE A 362 28.30 16.29 -0.73
CA PHE A 362 27.22 16.01 -1.66
C PHE A 362 27.01 17.17 -2.64
N PHE A 363 27.04 16.86 -3.94
CA PHE A 363 26.83 17.83 -5.02
C PHE A 363 25.57 17.48 -5.79
N LEU A 364 24.88 18.51 -6.26
CA LEU A 364 23.67 18.38 -7.05
C LEU A 364 23.98 17.91 -8.46
N THR A 365 22.99 17.31 -9.11
CA THR A 365 23.07 16.86 -10.51
C THR A 365 21.88 17.38 -11.28
N GLU A 366 22.15 17.90 -12.49
CA GLU A 366 21.08 18.13 -13.45
C GLU A 366 20.53 16.78 -13.92
N PRO A 367 19.20 16.63 -14.02
CA PRO A 367 18.62 15.40 -14.52
C PRO A 367 19.03 15.20 -15.99
N ILE A 368 19.45 13.98 -16.32
CA ILE A 368 19.78 13.56 -17.69
C ILE A 368 18.54 13.70 -18.58
N SER A 369 17.37 13.35 -18.03
CA SER A 369 16.07 13.62 -18.61
C SER A 369 15.04 13.88 -17.51
N ARG A 370 14.08 14.74 -17.80
CA ARG A 370 12.94 14.99 -16.90
C ARG A 370 12.04 13.75 -16.83
N LEU A 371 11.37 13.58 -15.68
CA LEU A 371 10.26 12.64 -15.60
C LEU A 371 9.04 13.22 -16.33
N GLN A 372 8.13 12.34 -16.72
CA GLN A 372 6.88 12.77 -17.31
C GLN A 372 6.08 13.60 -16.28
N SER A 373 5.65 14.81 -16.65
CA SER A 373 4.91 15.72 -15.76
C SER A 373 3.42 15.80 -16.09
N GLU A 374 3.02 15.30 -17.26
CA GLU A 374 1.63 15.30 -17.77
C GLU A 374 1.41 14.13 -18.76
N GLY A 375 0.17 13.71 -18.96
CA GLY A 375 -0.23 12.70 -19.93
C GLY A 375 0.02 11.24 -19.51
N SER A 376 0.31 10.99 -18.23
CA SER A 376 0.54 9.66 -17.67
C SER A 376 -0.64 9.21 -16.80
N THR A 377 -1.22 8.06 -17.14
CA THR A 377 -2.34 7.43 -16.42
C THR A 377 -2.10 5.94 -16.19
N VAL A 378 -2.51 5.43 -15.03
CA VAL A 378 -2.27 4.02 -14.68
C VAL A 378 -3.46 3.17 -15.10
N ARG A 379 -3.26 2.38 -16.17
CA ARG A 379 -4.30 1.50 -16.67
C ARG A 379 -4.59 0.34 -15.71
N PRO A 380 -5.87 0.03 -15.46
CA PRO A 380 -6.22 -1.15 -14.70
C PRO A 380 -5.90 -2.44 -15.45
N LEU A 381 -5.62 -3.52 -14.69
CA LEU A 381 -5.52 -4.86 -15.25
C LEU A 381 -6.92 -5.32 -15.70
N GLU A 382 -7.07 -5.61 -16.99
CA GLU A 382 -8.28 -6.23 -17.53
C GLU A 382 -8.33 -7.71 -17.14
N ILE A 383 -9.40 -8.13 -16.46
CA ILE A 383 -9.60 -9.52 -16.05
C ILE A 383 -10.41 -10.25 -17.13
N LYS A 384 -9.74 -11.07 -17.94
CA LYS A 384 -10.38 -11.83 -19.04
C LYS A 384 -11.20 -13.05 -18.59
N LYS A 385 -10.95 -13.58 -17.39
CA LYS A 385 -11.85 -14.58 -16.77
C LYS A 385 -12.90 -13.81 -15.96
N PRO A 386 -14.19 -13.84 -16.33
CA PRO A 386 -15.20 -13.15 -15.55
C PRO A 386 -15.28 -13.86 -14.20
N SER A 387 -14.79 -13.20 -13.14
CA SER A 387 -15.33 -13.47 -11.82
C SER A 387 -16.83 -13.26 -11.93
N ILE A 388 -17.62 -14.29 -11.67
CA ILE A 388 -19.09 -14.18 -11.74
C ILE A 388 -19.47 -13.10 -10.72
N LEU A 389 -20.09 -12.01 -11.18
CA LEU A 389 -20.60 -10.99 -10.28
C LEU A 389 -21.84 -11.52 -9.57
N VAL A 390 -22.06 -11.09 -8.33
CA VAL A 390 -23.23 -11.48 -7.52
C VAL A 390 -24.54 -11.23 -8.26
N LYS A 391 -24.70 -10.08 -8.93
CA LYS A 391 -25.88 -9.76 -9.75
C LYS A 391 -26.11 -10.70 -10.93
N ASN A 392 -25.07 -11.42 -11.38
CA ASN A 392 -25.16 -12.37 -12.47
C ASN A 392 -25.46 -13.79 -11.97
N VAL A 393 -25.52 -14.00 -10.65
CA VAL A 393 -25.95 -15.25 -10.04
C VAL A 393 -27.47 -15.30 -10.07
N ARG A 394 -28.05 -16.38 -10.59
CA ARG A 394 -29.49 -16.60 -10.51
C ARG A 394 -29.86 -16.93 -9.07
N THR A 395 -30.31 -15.94 -8.31
CA THR A 395 -30.84 -16.13 -6.97
C THR A 395 -32.35 -16.32 -7.02
N LYS A 396 -32.90 -17.12 -6.10
CA LYS A 396 -34.36 -17.21 -5.91
C LYS A 396 -34.91 -15.85 -5.46
N PRO A 397 -36.19 -15.52 -5.74
CA PRO A 397 -36.83 -14.32 -5.19
C PRO A 397 -36.63 -14.26 -3.68
N VAL A 398 -36.17 -13.11 -3.17
CA VAL A 398 -35.89 -12.98 -1.74
C VAL A 398 -37.19 -12.98 -0.96
N ILE A 399 -37.26 -13.85 0.03
CA ILE A 399 -38.35 -13.89 0.99
C ILE A 399 -37.84 -13.20 2.24
N THR A 400 -38.60 -12.25 2.75
CA THR A 400 -38.23 -11.45 3.92
C THR A 400 -39.27 -11.60 5.04
N ALA A 401 -38.87 -11.22 6.25
CA ALA A 401 -39.75 -11.09 7.39
C ALA A 401 -39.63 -9.71 8.04
N LEU A 402 -40.63 -9.33 8.83
CA LEU A 402 -40.57 -8.13 9.65
C LEU A 402 -40.14 -8.48 11.09
N PRO A 403 -39.49 -7.57 11.84
CA PRO A 403 -39.11 -7.81 13.23
C PRO A 403 -40.30 -8.17 14.14
N THR A 404 -41.51 -7.79 13.74
CA THR A 404 -42.78 -8.04 14.44
C THR A 404 -43.43 -9.39 14.10
N ASP A 405 -42.97 -10.08 13.06
CA ASP A 405 -43.51 -11.40 12.67
C ASP A 405 -43.30 -12.40 13.81
N ASP A 406 -44.26 -13.31 13.96
CA ASP A 406 -44.20 -14.40 14.93
C ASP A 406 -43.28 -15.52 14.46
N VAL A 407 -42.56 -16.13 15.40
CA VAL A 407 -41.57 -17.19 15.13
C VAL A 407 -42.21 -18.39 14.40
N GLU A 408 -43.45 -18.74 14.73
CA GLU A 408 -44.20 -19.82 14.09
C GLU A 408 -44.49 -19.52 12.61
N ASP A 409 -44.93 -18.30 12.29
CA ASP A 409 -45.18 -17.88 10.91
C ASP A 409 -43.90 -17.92 10.08
N VAL A 410 -42.78 -17.51 10.70
CA VAL A 410 -41.47 -17.50 10.06
C VAL A 410 -40.94 -18.91 9.85
N ALA A 411 -41.15 -19.82 10.81
CA ALA A 411 -40.88 -21.25 10.63
C ALA A 411 -41.68 -21.80 9.45
N GLY A 412 -42.96 -21.44 9.35
CA GLY A 412 -43.82 -21.77 8.22
C GLY A 412 -43.27 -21.25 6.88
N LYS A 413 -42.77 -20.00 6.85
CA LYS A 413 -42.12 -19.42 5.66
C LYS A 413 -40.86 -20.19 5.26
N LEU A 414 -39.99 -20.57 6.21
CA LEU A 414 -38.76 -21.33 5.92
C LEU A 414 -39.08 -22.70 5.30
N VAL A 415 -39.99 -23.45 5.91
CA VAL A 415 -40.40 -24.79 5.46
C VAL A 415 -41.10 -24.72 4.10
N LYS A 416 -42.11 -23.84 3.96
CA LYS A 416 -42.92 -23.72 2.73
C LYS A 416 -42.06 -23.40 1.51
N ASN A 417 -41.01 -22.61 1.69
CA ASN A 417 -40.17 -22.14 0.58
C ASN A 417 -38.86 -22.92 0.45
N ASN A 418 -38.63 -23.92 1.30
CA ASN A 418 -37.42 -24.73 1.34
C ASN A 418 -36.14 -23.88 1.36
N ILE A 419 -36.06 -22.97 2.33
CA ILE A 419 -34.94 -22.06 2.55
C ILE A 419 -34.46 -22.13 4.00
N ASN A 420 -33.18 -21.85 4.22
CA ASN A 420 -32.56 -21.91 5.54
C ASN A 420 -32.27 -20.55 6.17
N HIS A 421 -32.30 -19.49 5.37
CA HIS A 421 -31.89 -18.15 5.74
C HIS A 421 -32.98 -17.17 5.33
N LEU A 422 -33.35 -16.26 6.23
CA LEU A 422 -34.38 -15.27 5.99
C LEU A 422 -33.91 -13.88 6.47
N PRO A 423 -33.70 -12.93 5.54
CA PRO A 423 -33.47 -11.54 5.89
C PRO A 423 -34.70 -10.93 6.58
N VAL A 424 -34.44 -10.20 7.67
CA VAL A 424 -35.43 -9.39 8.37
C VAL A 424 -35.26 -7.95 7.92
N VAL A 425 -36.35 -7.32 7.45
CA VAL A 425 -36.34 -5.97 6.88
C VAL A 425 -37.32 -5.04 7.59
N ASP A 426 -37.16 -3.72 7.43
CA ASP A 426 -38.18 -2.76 7.83
C ASP A 426 -39.24 -2.53 6.73
N GLY A 427 -40.19 -1.62 7.00
CA GLY A 427 -41.25 -1.28 6.05
C GLY A 427 -40.77 -0.65 4.74
N GLU A 428 -39.52 -0.18 4.66
CA GLU A 428 -38.91 0.35 3.43
C GLU A 428 -38.09 -0.72 2.67
N GLY A 429 -38.02 -1.94 3.19
CA GLY A 429 -37.23 -3.05 2.65
C GLY A 429 -35.74 -3.01 3.02
N LYS A 430 -35.34 -2.16 3.98
CA LYS A 430 -33.95 -2.08 4.43
C LYS A 430 -33.63 -3.21 5.41
N LEU A 431 -32.43 -3.77 5.30
CA LEU A 431 -31.98 -4.87 6.14
C LEU A 431 -31.88 -4.47 7.62
N ARG A 432 -32.52 -5.24 8.51
CA ARG A 432 -32.52 -5.06 9.97
C ARG A 432 -31.96 -6.25 10.73
N GLY A 433 -31.97 -7.43 10.13
CA GLY A 433 -31.40 -8.64 10.72
C GLY A 433 -31.45 -9.82 9.76
N ILE A 434 -31.01 -10.98 10.26
CA ILE A 434 -31.18 -12.27 9.59
C ILE A 434 -31.54 -13.33 10.62
N VAL A 435 -32.35 -14.29 10.22
CA VAL A 435 -32.58 -15.53 10.98
C VAL A 435 -32.30 -16.74 10.11
N THR A 436 -31.84 -17.80 10.76
CA THR A 436 -31.62 -19.10 10.17
C THR A 436 -32.61 -20.13 10.73
N SER A 437 -32.73 -21.29 10.07
CA SER A 437 -33.50 -22.43 10.61
C SER A 437 -33.07 -22.81 12.03
N TRP A 438 -31.78 -22.67 12.36
CA TRP A 438 -31.26 -22.91 13.70
C TRP A 438 -31.74 -21.87 14.73
N ASP A 439 -31.76 -20.59 14.35
CA ASP A 439 -32.24 -19.51 15.23
C ASP A 439 -33.72 -19.71 15.58
N ILE A 440 -34.52 -20.12 14.59
CA ILE A 440 -35.94 -20.42 14.76
C ILE A 440 -36.14 -21.66 15.66
N ALA A 441 -35.41 -22.75 15.42
CA ALA A 441 -35.48 -23.93 16.28
C ALA A 441 -35.12 -23.61 17.75
N ASN A 442 -34.06 -22.83 17.96
CA ASN A 442 -33.63 -22.37 19.27
C ASN A 442 -34.66 -21.44 19.93
N ALA A 443 -35.32 -20.58 19.15
CA ALA A 443 -36.37 -19.70 19.64
C ALA A 443 -37.61 -20.47 20.11
N VAL A 444 -38.05 -21.47 19.34
CA VAL A 444 -39.17 -22.36 19.72
C VAL A 444 -38.82 -23.11 21.01
N ALA A 445 -37.62 -23.68 21.10
CA ALA A 445 -37.16 -24.40 22.30
C ALA A 445 -37.13 -23.50 23.56
N LYS A 446 -36.91 -22.20 23.39
CA LYS A 446 -36.86 -21.20 24.48
C LYS A 446 -38.18 -20.45 24.68
N GLY A 447 -39.25 -20.79 23.96
CA GLY A 447 -40.55 -20.13 24.05
C GLY A 447 -40.55 -18.66 23.61
N LYS A 448 -39.60 -18.23 22.76
CA LYS A 448 -39.56 -16.87 22.22
C LYS A 448 -40.60 -16.72 21.11
N LYS A 449 -41.39 -15.63 21.17
CA LYS A 449 -42.50 -15.42 20.23
C LYS A 449 -42.19 -14.48 19.06
N LYS A 450 -41.35 -13.45 19.26
CA LYS A 450 -41.09 -12.42 18.26
C LYS A 450 -39.71 -12.53 17.62
N LEU A 451 -39.63 -12.23 16.32
CA LEU A 451 -38.37 -12.25 15.57
C LEU A 451 -37.33 -11.25 16.09
N ALA A 452 -37.76 -10.08 16.53
CA ALA A 452 -36.87 -9.06 17.10
C ALA A 452 -36.00 -9.58 18.26
N ASP A 453 -36.47 -10.61 18.99
CA ASP A 453 -35.78 -11.19 20.15
C ASP A 453 -34.81 -12.33 19.77
N VAL A 454 -34.79 -12.71 18.49
CA VAL A 454 -34.10 -13.89 17.95
C VAL A 454 -33.11 -13.51 16.85
N MET A 455 -33.45 -12.50 16.04
CA MET A 455 -32.67 -12.14 14.86
C MET A 455 -31.24 -11.70 15.18
N THR A 456 -30.31 -12.12 14.32
CA THR A 456 -28.95 -11.58 14.32
C THR A 456 -28.98 -10.21 13.66
N ARG A 457 -28.63 -9.16 14.41
CA ARG A 457 -28.65 -7.78 13.93
C ARG A 457 -27.41 -7.39 13.13
N LYS A 458 -26.25 -7.96 13.49
CA LYS A 458 -24.99 -7.73 12.78
C LYS A 458 -24.88 -8.69 11.61
N VAL A 459 -25.46 -8.31 10.47
CA VAL A 459 -25.58 -9.19 9.31
C VAL A 459 -24.39 -9.01 8.38
N VAL A 460 -23.74 -10.12 8.05
CA VAL A 460 -22.76 -10.16 6.97
C VAL A 460 -23.51 -10.14 5.64
N ILE A 461 -23.17 -9.21 4.75
CA ILE A 461 -23.90 -8.93 3.50
C ILE A 461 -23.02 -9.17 2.27
N ALA A 462 -23.64 -9.19 1.09
CA ALA A 462 -22.98 -9.08 -0.21
C ALA A 462 -23.55 -7.87 -0.97
N ARG A 463 -22.75 -7.23 -1.84
CA ARG A 463 -23.25 -6.23 -2.79
C ARG A 463 -23.44 -6.83 -4.17
N GLU A 464 -24.42 -6.35 -4.92
CA GLU A 464 -24.78 -6.85 -6.26
C GLU A 464 -23.59 -6.86 -7.24
N ASP A 465 -22.69 -5.92 -7.10
CA ASP A 465 -21.56 -5.71 -7.98
C ASP A 465 -20.26 -6.37 -7.47
N GLU A 466 -20.29 -7.09 -6.34
CA GLU A 466 -19.14 -7.86 -5.82
C GLU A 466 -18.90 -9.14 -6.64
N SER A 467 -17.67 -9.66 -6.60
CA SER A 467 -17.33 -10.98 -7.16
C SER A 467 -17.80 -12.10 -6.22
N VAL A 468 -18.33 -13.18 -6.79
CA VAL A 468 -18.71 -14.40 -6.06
C VAL A 468 -17.54 -14.99 -5.27
N ASP A 469 -16.29 -14.90 -5.75
CA ASP A 469 -15.13 -15.42 -5.01
C ASP A 469 -14.88 -14.63 -3.71
N VAL A 470 -15.15 -13.33 -3.73
CA VAL A 470 -15.06 -12.47 -2.53
C VAL A 470 -16.14 -12.87 -1.52
N VAL A 471 -17.37 -13.11 -2.00
CA VAL A 471 -18.49 -13.59 -1.18
C VAL A 471 -18.18 -14.97 -0.60
N ALA A 472 -17.63 -15.89 -1.39
CA ALA A 472 -17.25 -17.24 -0.96
C ALA A 472 -16.22 -17.21 0.17
N ARG A 473 -15.17 -16.36 0.03
CA ARG A 473 -14.20 -16.14 1.10
C ARG A 473 -14.84 -15.57 2.37
N ARG A 474 -15.81 -14.66 2.22
CA ARG A 474 -16.57 -14.07 3.34
C ARG A 474 -17.41 -15.14 4.05
N LEU A 475 -18.16 -15.97 3.31
CA LEU A 475 -18.91 -17.10 3.87
C LEU A 475 -17.99 -18.02 4.70
N ASN A 476 -16.84 -18.42 4.14
CA ASN A 476 -15.87 -19.27 4.82
C ASN A 476 -15.27 -18.60 6.07
N LYS A 477 -14.87 -17.32 5.98
CA LYS A 477 -14.29 -16.55 7.09
C LYS A 477 -15.23 -16.47 8.30
N HIS A 478 -16.52 -16.31 8.06
CA HIS A 478 -17.52 -16.15 9.11
C HIS A 478 -18.21 -17.46 9.49
N GLU A 479 -17.84 -18.58 8.87
CA GLU A 479 -18.45 -19.90 9.09
C GLU A 479 -19.99 -19.89 8.88
N ILE A 480 -20.45 -19.11 7.91
CA ILE A 480 -21.88 -18.97 7.57
C ILE A 480 -22.14 -19.50 6.16
N SER A 481 -23.40 -19.88 5.91
CA SER A 481 -23.81 -20.53 4.66
C SER A 481 -24.67 -19.65 3.74
N GLY A 482 -24.93 -18.39 4.10
CA GLY A 482 -25.59 -17.44 3.20
C GLY A 482 -25.53 -15.99 3.66
N LEU A 483 -25.56 -15.06 2.69
CA LEU A 483 -25.53 -13.61 2.88
C LEU A 483 -26.71 -12.96 2.15
N PRO A 484 -27.35 -11.93 2.73
CA PRO A 484 -28.24 -11.05 1.98
C PRO A 484 -27.46 -10.22 0.97
N ILE A 485 -28.01 -10.10 -0.23
CA ILE A 485 -27.53 -9.18 -1.26
C ILE A 485 -28.27 -7.86 -1.07
N ILE A 486 -27.52 -6.77 -0.87
CA ILE A 486 -28.08 -5.43 -0.69
C ILE A 486 -27.65 -4.46 -1.80
N ASP A 487 -28.48 -3.46 -2.04
CA ASP A 487 -28.13 -2.30 -2.88
C ASP A 487 -27.40 -1.20 -2.09
N LYS A 488 -27.14 -0.07 -2.76
CA LYS A 488 -26.48 1.10 -2.17
C LYS A 488 -27.27 1.76 -1.03
N ASP A 489 -28.60 1.59 -1.01
CA ASP A 489 -29.51 2.18 -0.04
C ASP A 489 -29.87 1.20 1.10
N ASN A 490 -29.09 0.13 1.21
CA ASN A 490 -29.23 -0.96 2.18
C ASN A 490 -30.55 -1.76 2.05
N LYS A 491 -31.18 -1.74 0.87
CA LYS A 491 -32.36 -2.57 0.59
C LYS A 491 -31.96 -3.96 0.15
N VAL A 492 -32.67 -4.96 0.67
CA VAL A 492 -32.43 -6.37 0.32
C VAL A 492 -32.95 -6.65 -1.09
N LYS A 493 -32.06 -7.10 -1.98
CA LYS A 493 -32.37 -7.48 -3.37
C LYS A 493 -32.40 -8.98 -3.58
N GLY A 494 -31.69 -9.73 -2.74
CA GLY A 494 -31.46 -11.15 -2.95
C GLY A 494 -30.85 -11.83 -1.74
N MET A 495 -30.58 -13.12 -1.91
CA MET A 495 -29.76 -13.94 -1.01
C MET A 495 -28.78 -14.73 -1.86
N ILE A 496 -27.54 -14.85 -1.40
CA ILE A 496 -26.54 -15.75 -1.99
C ILE A 496 -26.07 -16.74 -0.92
N THR A 497 -26.09 -18.02 -1.26
CA THR A 497 -25.75 -19.11 -0.33
C THR A 497 -24.51 -19.88 -0.80
N ALA A 498 -23.90 -20.64 0.11
CA ALA A 498 -22.82 -21.56 -0.24
C ALA A 498 -23.24 -22.59 -1.31
N GLU A 499 -24.52 -22.98 -1.31
CA GLU A 499 -25.11 -23.86 -2.33
C GLU A 499 -25.16 -23.17 -3.71
N ASP A 500 -25.60 -21.91 -3.77
CA ASP A 500 -25.61 -21.12 -5.01
C ASP A 500 -24.19 -21.03 -5.61
N ILE A 501 -23.19 -20.80 -4.76
CA ILE A 501 -21.78 -20.73 -5.18
C ILE A 501 -21.29 -22.10 -5.67
N SER A 502 -21.60 -23.17 -4.94
CA SER A 502 -21.23 -24.53 -5.34
C SER A 502 -21.82 -24.90 -6.71
N MET A 503 -23.08 -24.55 -6.97
CA MET A 503 -23.71 -24.78 -8.27
C MET A 503 -23.02 -24.03 -9.42
N LEU A 504 -22.53 -22.81 -9.18
CA LEU A 504 -21.79 -22.04 -10.17
C LEU A 504 -20.47 -22.72 -10.55
N ILE A 505 -19.75 -23.27 -9.56
CA ILE A 505 -18.48 -23.99 -9.79
C ILE A 505 -18.73 -25.25 -10.63
N CYS A 506 -19.74 -26.04 -10.26
CA CYS A 506 -20.10 -27.26 -11.00
C CYS A 506 -20.54 -26.97 -12.45
N ASN A 507 -21.29 -25.88 -12.68
CA ASN A 507 -21.76 -25.50 -14.01
C ASN A 507 -20.65 -24.87 -14.87
N GLY A 508 -19.68 -24.17 -14.26
CA GLY A 508 -18.49 -23.66 -14.93
C GLY A 508 -17.58 -24.78 -15.47
N GLN A 509 -17.44 -25.88 -14.72
CA GLN A 509 -16.69 -27.07 -15.17
C GLN A 509 -17.37 -27.80 -16.34
N ARG A 510 -18.71 -27.80 -16.42
CA ARG A 510 -19.45 -28.40 -17.56
C ARG A 510 -19.33 -27.61 -18.85
N ARG A 511 -19.31 -26.27 -18.79
CA ARG A 511 -19.11 -25.43 -19.98
C ARG A 511 -17.70 -25.53 -20.56
N GLY A 512 -16.68 -25.77 -19.74
CA GLY A 512 -15.30 -25.98 -20.19
C GLY A 512 -15.05 -27.31 -20.94
N LYS A 513 -15.92 -28.32 -20.76
CA LYS A 513 -15.80 -29.62 -21.45
C LYS A 513 -16.52 -29.69 -22.80
N ASN A 514 -17.46 -28.79 -23.08
CA ASN A 514 -18.26 -28.80 -24.33
C ASN A 514 -17.80 -27.75 -25.36
N GLY A 515 -16.65 -27.09 -25.14
CA GLY A 515 -16.07 -26.09 -26.06
C GLY A 515 -14.98 -26.61 -26.99
N GLY A 516 -14.84 -27.94 -27.12
CA GLY A 516 -13.86 -28.56 -28.01
C GLY A 516 -14.52 -29.61 -28.88
N SER A 517 -15.28 -29.16 -29.88
CA SER A 517 -15.66 -29.94 -31.05
C SER A 517 -16.01 -28.99 -32.20
N LEU A 518 -15.20 -29.10 -33.27
CA LEU A 518 -15.22 -28.41 -34.57
C LEU A 518 -14.59 -27.02 -34.64
#